data_AF-A0AA38P9P3-F1
#
_entry.id   AF-A0AA38P9P3-F1
#
_cell.length_a   1.000
_cell.length_b   1.000
_cell.length_c   1.000
_cell.angle_alpha   90.00
_cell.angle_beta   90.00
_cell.angle_gamma   90.00
#
_symmetry.space_group_name_H-M   'P 1'
#
loop_
_entity.id
_entity.type
_entity.pdbx_description
1 polymer ?
#
loop_
_entity_poly.entity_id
_entity_poly.type
_entity_poly.pdbx_seq_one_letter_code
_entity_poly.pdbx_strand_id
1 'polypeptide(L)'
;MTSPAHSADEAEKGILEHVSSLATLDTLSSGGSVKDVSHKVLERVPSETSTLQAHSPDPGSSKEVVISKPPPPPSPPKPARRKVSKWILFQLWFNTYRKFYTLTVTLNVVGLVLAATGVWNYPRHYTSAFILGNLQTALLVRNELFGRFLYLFVNTLFAKWTPLPFRLACTSVLQHLGGIHSGCATSGFMWLIFRVVINFLNHKNTHDAVLAMGVATNLAIAISILSAFPWVRNTHHNVFERHHRFIGWLGLICTWVFIVLGDTYDFDTHTWNPNGVHLIKQQDFWFAVMMTFLILWPWLTIRSVKVDVEIPSPKVAVLRFERGMQQGLLARISRSSIMEYHAFGTISEGVNAKHHYLICGVQGDFTKGLIKNPPTHIWTRQLKFAGVSNTSTLYKRGIRVCTGTGLGAALSTCLQSPNWYLIWIGSDQEKTFGPTIAGLIHDNLEGRVTLWDSKQRGGRPDTMQLIKEVYESWNAEIVFITSNWIGNKEMMEGCKEAGIPAFGTLWDF
;
A
#
# COMPACT_ATOMS: atom_id res chain seq x y z
N MET A 1 44.25 3.60 -0.77
CA MET A 1 43.25 3.50 -1.86
C MET A 1 41.97 2.96 -1.24
N THR A 2 41.09 3.87 -0.82
CA THR A 2 39.83 3.58 -0.12
C THR A 2 38.77 4.47 -0.77
N SER A 3 37.81 3.86 -1.46
CA SER A 3 36.68 4.55 -2.07
C SER A 3 35.50 4.53 -1.09
N PRO A 4 34.79 5.64 -0.84
CA PRO A 4 33.69 5.64 0.10
C PRO A 4 32.40 5.12 -0.55
N ALA A 5 31.73 4.23 0.18
CA ALA A 5 30.38 3.78 -0.10
C ALA A 5 29.40 4.96 0.02
N HIS A 6 28.67 5.26 -1.06
CA HIS A 6 27.54 6.17 -1.02
C HIS A 6 26.38 5.52 -0.24
N SER A 7 25.93 6.19 0.82
CA SER A 7 24.79 5.80 1.66
C SER A 7 23.47 5.93 0.88
N ALA A 8 22.70 4.84 0.81
CA ALA A 8 21.41 4.75 0.13
C ALA A 8 20.19 5.03 1.03
N ASP A 9 20.37 5.57 2.25
CA ASP A 9 19.38 5.41 3.33
C ASP A 9 18.67 6.69 3.83
N GLU A 10 18.84 7.86 3.20
CA GLU A 10 18.26 9.11 3.74
C GLU A 10 16.97 9.61 3.06
N ALA A 11 16.43 8.90 2.05
CA ALA A 11 15.25 9.37 1.30
C ALA A 11 13.89 8.81 1.77
N GLU A 12 13.85 7.95 2.80
CA GLU A 12 12.62 7.23 3.20
C GLU A 12 11.91 7.76 4.46
N LYS A 13 12.28 8.94 4.96
CA LYS A 13 11.49 9.62 5.99
C LYS A 13 10.30 10.35 5.37
N GLY A 14 9.12 9.74 5.46
CA GLY A 14 7.84 10.43 5.28
C GLY A 14 7.81 11.70 6.13
N ILE A 15 7.51 12.84 5.50
CA ILE A 15 7.55 14.17 6.11
C ILE A 15 6.48 14.28 7.21
N LEU A 16 6.90 13.99 8.43
CA LEU A 16 6.49 14.66 9.64
C LEU A 16 7.48 15.81 9.84
N GLU A 17 7.20 16.99 9.27
CA GLU A 17 7.40 18.30 9.89
C GLU A 17 7.33 19.46 8.88
N HIS A 18 7.06 20.64 9.46
CA HIS A 18 6.71 21.91 8.86
C HIS A 18 7.78 22.47 7.93
N VAL A 19 7.33 23.09 6.85
CA VAL A 19 8.10 24.08 6.09
C VAL A 19 8.21 25.33 6.96
N SER A 20 9.40 25.63 7.46
CA SER A 20 9.78 26.99 7.86
C SER A 20 10.77 27.54 6.84
N SER A 21 10.42 28.70 6.33
CA SER A 21 11.23 29.61 5.52
C SER A 21 12.63 29.82 6.10
N LEU A 22 13.65 29.80 5.23
CA LEU A 22 14.72 30.80 5.18
C LEU A 22 15.47 30.68 3.85
N ALA A 23 15.50 31.79 3.12
CA ALA A 23 16.34 32.02 1.95
C ALA A 23 17.69 32.65 2.38
N THR A 24 18.60 32.78 1.39
CA THR A 24 19.97 33.38 1.38
C THR A 24 21.09 32.39 1.71
N LEU A 25 22.20 32.23 0.95
CA LEU A 25 22.94 33.14 0.05
C LEU A 25 23.61 32.41 -1.14
N ASP A 26 23.54 33.04 -2.32
CA ASP A 26 24.63 33.52 -3.20
C ASP A 26 25.87 32.67 -3.59
N THR A 27 25.88 32.36 -4.91
CA THR A 27 26.91 32.57 -5.96
C THR A 27 28.33 31.95 -5.96
N LEU A 28 28.66 31.50 -7.20
CA LEU A 28 29.97 31.39 -7.89
C LEU A 28 30.86 30.21 -7.45
N SER A 29 31.60 29.51 -8.31
CA SER A 29 31.92 29.67 -9.73
C SER A 29 32.65 28.39 -10.19
N SER A 30 32.43 28.07 -11.46
CA SER A 30 33.38 27.54 -12.44
C SER A 30 34.89 27.56 -12.09
N GLY A 31 35.62 26.58 -12.62
CA GLY A 31 37.08 26.60 -12.59
C GLY A 31 37.71 25.46 -13.37
N GLY A 32 37.88 25.67 -14.69
CA GLY A 32 38.89 24.96 -15.46
C GLY A 32 40.29 25.47 -15.10
N SER A 33 41.23 24.53 -15.06
CA SER A 33 42.67 24.60 -15.37
C SER A 33 43.36 25.98 -15.42
N VAL A 34 44.41 26.18 -14.61
CA VAL A 34 45.83 26.15 -15.01
C VAL A 34 46.70 26.77 -13.90
N LYS A 35 47.64 25.95 -13.43
CA LYS A 35 49.03 26.18 -12.97
C LYS A 35 49.45 27.47 -12.23
N ASP A 36 50.12 27.17 -11.11
CA ASP A 36 51.52 27.49 -10.78
C ASP A 36 51.83 28.46 -9.62
N VAL A 37 52.86 28.02 -8.89
CA VAL A 37 53.77 28.70 -7.95
C VAL A 37 53.40 28.80 -6.44
N SER A 38 53.77 27.74 -5.73
CA SER A 38 54.71 27.66 -4.58
C SER A 38 54.99 28.90 -3.69
N HIS A 39 54.69 28.86 -2.39
CA HIS A 39 55.63 28.53 -1.27
C HIS A 39 55.03 28.85 0.12
N LYS A 40 55.34 27.96 1.08
CA LYS A 40 55.07 27.97 2.55
C LYS A 40 55.73 29.19 3.25
N VAL A 41 55.34 29.67 4.45
CA VAL A 41 55.57 29.13 5.83
C VAL A 41 54.90 30.11 6.83
N LEU A 42 53.93 29.68 7.66
CA LEU A 42 53.93 29.46 9.13
C LEU A 42 54.45 30.55 10.12
N GLU A 43 53.58 30.81 11.13
CA GLU A 43 53.82 31.02 12.58
C GLU A 43 54.40 32.38 13.07
N ARG A 44 54.06 32.96 14.24
CA ARG A 44 53.43 32.50 15.49
C ARG A 44 53.03 33.70 16.39
N VAL A 45 52.00 33.47 17.23
CA VAL A 45 51.51 34.18 18.44
C VAL A 45 52.54 34.06 19.60
N PRO A 46 52.70 34.98 20.60
CA PRO A 46 51.83 35.17 21.81
C PRO A 46 51.77 36.62 22.41
N SER A 47 50.65 37.13 22.99
CA SER A 47 50.10 36.97 24.38
C SER A 47 51.15 37.19 25.49
N GLU A 48 51.00 38.00 26.56
CA GLU A 48 49.93 38.77 27.27
C GLU A 48 50.63 39.99 27.96
N THR A 49 50.00 41.09 28.41
CA THR A 49 49.36 41.23 29.74
C THR A 49 48.95 42.72 29.99
N SER A 50 47.73 42.96 30.52
CA SER A 50 47.18 44.07 31.39
C SER A 50 47.66 45.54 31.28
N THR A 51 46.89 46.63 31.47
CA THR A 51 45.74 46.93 32.36
C THR A 51 45.17 48.35 32.05
N LEU A 52 43.86 48.56 32.27
CA LEU A 52 43.11 49.75 32.77
C LEU A 52 42.86 51.07 31.96
N GLN A 53 41.57 51.20 31.58
CA GLN A 53 40.59 52.32 31.47
C GLN A 53 40.91 53.82 31.73
N ALA A 54 40.27 54.70 30.92
CA ALA A 54 39.39 55.83 31.36
C ALA A 54 38.60 56.47 30.17
N HIS A 55 37.46 57.12 30.47
CA HIS A 55 36.26 57.41 29.65
C HIS A 55 36.14 58.80 28.93
N SER A 56 35.44 58.79 27.79
CA SER A 56 34.40 59.66 27.11
C SER A 56 34.11 61.13 27.55
N PRO A 57 33.58 62.07 26.69
CA PRO A 57 32.17 62.07 26.18
C PRO A 57 31.83 62.72 24.79
N ASP A 58 30.57 62.50 24.34
CA ASP A 58 29.78 62.90 23.12
C ASP A 58 29.21 64.37 23.21
N PRO A 59 28.35 64.99 22.30
CA PRO A 59 27.43 64.47 21.22
C PRO A 59 27.20 65.35 19.94
N GLY A 60 26.41 64.89 18.93
CA GLY A 60 25.76 65.78 17.93
C GLY A 60 25.09 65.21 16.64
N SER A 61 23.79 64.85 16.71
CA SER A 61 22.70 64.88 15.68
C SER A 61 22.95 64.72 14.16
N SER A 62 22.40 63.64 13.56
CA SER A 62 21.50 63.71 12.38
C SER A 62 20.62 62.44 12.28
N LYS A 63 19.29 62.62 12.14
CA LYS A 63 18.27 61.56 12.11
C LYS A 63 17.96 61.14 10.68
N GLU A 64 18.02 59.85 10.37
CA GLU A 64 17.40 59.25 9.19
C GLU A 64 16.19 58.42 9.65
N VAL A 65 15.00 58.75 9.13
CA VAL A 65 13.72 58.12 9.51
C VAL A 65 13.52 56.87 8.67
N VAL A 66 13.75 55.70 9.26
CA VAL A 66 13.36 54.41 8.69
C VAL A 66 11.90 54.14 9.01
N ILE A 67 11.02 54.19 8.00
CA ILE A 67 9.62 53.74 8.11
C ILE A 67 9.62 52.21 8.11
N SER A 68 9.38 51.60 9.27
CA SER A 68 9.20 50.16 9.42
C SER A 68 7.83 49.73 8.86
N LYS A 69 7.83 48.74 7.96
CA LYS A 69 6.59 48.08 7.53
C LYS A 69 5.97 47.35 8.74
N PRO A 70 4.64 47.42 8.93
CA PRO A 70 4.00 46.68 10.00
C PRO A 70 4.16 45.16 9.78
N PRO A 71 4.28 44.37 10.86
CA PRO A 71 4.37 42.92 10.77
C PRO A 71 3.10 42.35 10.13
N PRO A 72 3.22 41.25 9.37
CA PRO A 72 2.06 40.57 8.80
C PRO A 72 1.10 40.13 9.93
N PRO A 73 -0.22 40.17 9.69
CA PRO A 73 -1.20 39.81 10.69
C PRO A 73 -0.98 38.35 11.16
N PRO A 74 -1.21 38.06 12.46
CA PRO A 74 -1.03 36.72 13.01
C PRO A 74 -1.90 35.73 12.24
N SER A 75 -1.29 34.61 11.83
CA SER A 75 -2.01 33.51 11.19
C SER A 75 -3.17 33.05 12.09
N PRO A 76 -4.35 32.75 11.53
CA PRO A 76 -5.50 32.34 12.32
C PRO A 76 -5.16 31.11 13.18
N PRO A 77 -5.68 31.03 14.42
CA PRO A 77 -5.40 29.92 15.32
C PRO A 77 -5.79 28.62 14.63
N LYS A 78 -4.86 27.65 14.62
CA LYS A 78 -5.14 26.30 14.09
C LYS A 78 -6.37 25.76 14.82
N PRO A 79 -7.40 25.28 14.10
CA PRO A 79 -8.60 24.76 14.73
C PRO A 79 -8.22 23.71 15.77
N ALA A 80 -8.80 23.82 16.97
CA ALA A 80 -8.54 22.90 18.06
C ALA A 80 -8.75 21.46 17.58
N ARG A 81 -7.76 20.58 17.80
CA ARG A 81 -7.86 19.17 17.40
C ARG A 81 -9.11 18.57 18.06
N ARG A 82 -10.10 18.23 17.24
CA ARG A 82 -11.36 17.62 17.68
C ARG A 82 -11.06 16.34 18.47
N LYS A 83 -11.50 16.29 19.73
CA LYS A 83 -11.31 15.11 20.58
C LYS A 83 -12.32 14.04 20.18
N VAL A 84 -11.87 13.06 19.40
CA VAL A 84 -12.69 11.91 19.00
C VAL A 84 -12.86 10.94 20.17
N SER A 85 -14.06 10.36 20.30
CA SER A 85 -14.34 9.36 21.35
C SER A 85 -13.40 8.16 21.26
N LYS A 86 -12.85 7.72 22.40
CA LYS A 86 -11.98 6.52 22.49
C LYS A 86 -12.67 5.27 21.92
N TRP A 87 -13.99 5.16 22.07
CA TRP A 87 -14.75 4.05 21.52
C TRP A 87 -14.76 4.05 20.00
N ILE A 88 -14.90 5.21 19.37
CA ILE A 88 -14.86 5.35 17.91
C ILE A 88 -13.47 5.01 17.38
N LEU A 89 -12.43 5.51 18.06
CA LEU A 89 -11.05 5.15 17.74
C LEU A 89 -10.84 3.63 17.83
N PHE A 90 -11.37 2.98 18.87
CA PHE A 90 -11.32 1.52 19.00
C PHE A 90 -12.08 0.81 17.88
N GLN A 91 -13.29 1.26 17.50
CA GLN A 91 -14.06 0.65 16.42
C GLN A 91 -13.37 0.76 15.06
N LEU A 92 -12.71 1.89 14.78
CA LEU A 92 -11.95 2.10 13.55
C LEU A 92 -10.64 1.32 13.54
N TRP A 93 -9.99 1.21 14.70
CA TRP A 93 -8.80 0.38 14.87
C TRP A 93 -9.14 -1.11 14.75
N PHE A 94 -10.12 -1.61 15.50
CA PHE A 94 -10.60 -2.99 15.45
C PHE A 94 -11.60 -3.21 14.30
N ASN A 95 -11.16 -2.82 13.11
CA ASN A 95 -11.89 -3.02 11.86
C ASN A 95 -11.94 -4.50 11.46
N THR A 96 -12.64 -4.79 10.36
CA THR A 96 -12.88 -6.15 9.87
C THR A 96 -11.59 -6.91 9.54
N TYR A 97 -10.49 -6.22 9.19
CA TYR A 97 -9.20 -6.88 8.97
C TYR A 97 -8.72 -7.51 10.28
N ARG A 98 -8.70 -6.72 11.37
CA ARG A 98 -8.26 -7.23 12.68
C ARG A 98 -9.21 -8.27 13.25
N LYS A 99 -10.51 -8.17 12.97
CA LYS A 99 -11.49 -9.21 13.32
C LYS A 99 -11.17 -10.53 12.63
N PHE A 100 -10.95 -10.52 11.31
CA PHE A 100 -10.58 -11.73 10.57
C PHE A 100 -9.25 -12.30 11.03
N TYR A 101 -8.23 -11.46 11.21
CA TYR A 101 -6.93 -11.90 11.72
C TYR A 101 -7.09 -12.60 13.08
N THR A 102 -7.75 -11.94 14.03
CA THR A 102 -7.95 -12.45 15.39
C THR A 102 -8.72 -13.76 15.37
N LEU A 103 -9.81 -13.84 14.59
CA LEU A 103 -10.62 -15.05 14.45
C LEU A 103 -9.78 -16.21 13.90
N THR A 104 -9.10 -16.00 12.77
CA THR A 104 -8.30 -17.04 12.11
C THR A 104 -7.18 -17.55 13.00
N VAL A 105 -6.42 -16.64 13.64
CA VAL A 105 -5.31 -17.02 14.54
C VAL A 105 -5.85 -17.73 15.77
N THR A 106 -6.94 -17.24 16.38
CA THR A 106 -7.53 -17.88 17.57
C THR A 106 -7.96 -19.31 17.29
N LEU A 107 -8.67 -19.55 16.18
CA LEU A 107 -9.10 -20.91 15.79
C LEU A 107 -7.90 -21.85 15.59
N ASN A 108 -6.85 -21.37 14.94
CA ASN A 108 -5.63 -22.17 14.73
C ASN A 108 -4.85 -22.42 16.02
N VAL A 109 -4.72 -21.42 16.90
CA VAL A 109 -4.05 -21.56 18.19
C VAL A 109 -4.79 -22.57 19.07
N VAL A 110 -6.13 -22.51 19.13
CA VAL A 110 -6.93 -23.51 19.85
C VAL A 110 -6.67 -24.91 19.28
N GLY A 111 -6.72 -25.06 17.94
CA GLY A 111 -6.42 -26.33 17.29
C GLY A 111 -5.02 -26.85 17.60
N LEU A 112 -4.02 -25.96 17.59
CA LEU A 112 -2.62 -26.29 17.88
C LEU A 112 -2.41 -26.68 19.34
N VAL A 113 -3.06 -26.02 20.29
CA VAL A 113 -3.02 -26.39 21.72
C VAL A 113 -3.67 -27.76 21.94
N LEU A 114 -4.84 -28.02 21.33
CA LEU A 114 -5.48 -29.34 21.42
C LEU A 114 -4.61 -30.43 20.78
N ALA A 115 -3.95 -30.12 19.67
CA ALA A 115 -2.99 -31.03 19.03
C ALA A 115 -1.72 -31.20 19.85
N ALA A 116 -1.21 -30.19 20.54
CA ALA A 116 -0.01 -30.30 21.37
C ALA A 116 -0.26 -31.09 22.67
N THR A 117 -1.47 -31.00 23.23
CA THR A 117 -1.82 -31.57 24.54
C THR A 117 -2.27 -33.03 24.53
N GLY A 118 -2.51 -33.65 23.37
CA GLY A 118 -3.02 -35.03 23.36
C GLY A 118 -4.46 -35.16 22.89
N VAL A 119 -5.22 -34.07 22.97
CA VAL A 119 -6.68 -34.10 22.85
C VAL A 119 -7.12 -34.32 21.41
N TRP A 120 -6.44 -33.67 20.45
CA TRP A 120 -6.75 -33.83 19.02
C TRP A 120 -5.61 -34.50 18.27
N ASN A 121 -5.79 -35.77 17.92
CA ASN A 121 -4.72 -36.58 17.30
C ASN A 121 -4.60 -36.39 15.78
N TYR A 122 -5.68 -36.03 15.09
CA TYR A 122 -5.64 -35.87 13.63
C TYR A 122 -4.57 -34.87 13.15
N PRO A 123 -4.42 -33.65 13.73
CA PRO A 123 -3.39 -32.70 13.31
C PRO A 123 -1.96 -33.12 13.66
N ARG A 124 -1.76 -34.10 14.54
CA ARG A 124 -0.41 -34.68 14.77
C ARG A 124 0.02 -35.56 13.61
N HIS A 125 -0.90 -36.36 13.06
CA HIS A 125 -0.62 -37.23 11.93
C HIS A 125 -0.63 -36.45 10.61
N TYR A 126 -1.57 -35.51 10.45
CA TYR A 126 -1.77 -34.73 9.23
C TYR A 126 -1.43 -33.25 9.43
N THR A 127 -0.33 -32.95 10.14
CA THR A 127 0.07 -31.56 10.43
C THR A 127 0.26 -30.74 9.14
N SER A 128 0.81 -31.38 8.10
CA SER A 128 1.03 -30.80 6.78
C SER A 128 -0.26 -30.24 6.17
N ALA A 129 -1.41 -30.91 6.33
CA ALA A 129 -2.69 -30.42 5.84
C ALA A 129 -3.11 -29.09 6.51
N PHE A 130 -2.80 -28.89 7.79
CA PHE A 130 -3.06 -27.63 8.50
C PHE A 130 -2.08 -26.52 8.09
N ILE A 131 -0.82 -26.87 7.83
CA ILE A 131 0.18 -25.94 7.30
C ILE A 131 -0.27 -25.45 5.92
N LEU A 132 -0.46 -26.39 4.99
CA LEU A 132 -0.73 -26.11 3.59
C LEU A 132 -2.13 -25.54 3.38
N GLY A 133 -3.15 -25.99 4.14
CA GLY A 133 -4.49 -25.42 4.09
C GLY A 133 -4.52 -23.95 4.49
N ASN A 134 -3.76 -23.56 5.51
CA ASN A 134 -3.58 -22.16 5.89
C ASN A 134 -2.83 -21.38 4.80
N LEU A 135 -1.67 -21.87 4.34
CA LEU A 135 -0.88 -21.17 3.31
C LEU A 135 -1.64 -21.03 1.99
N GLN A 136 -2.38 -22.06 1.58
CA GLN A 136 -3.24 -22.01 0.41
C GLN A 136 -4.35 -20.97 0.57
N THR A 137 -5.03 -20.92 1.71
CA THR A 137 -6.06 -19.91 1.97
C THR A 137 -5.45 -18.51 1.94
N ALA A 138 -4.25 -18.33 2.50
CA ALA A 138 -3.53 -17.08 2.45
C ALA A 138 -3.24 -16.63 1.01
N LEU A 139 -2.83 -17.54 0.13
CA LEU A 139 -2.60 -17.25 -1.29
C LEU A 139 -3.92 -16.98 -2.04
N LEU A 140 -4.95 -17.78 -1.80
CA LEU A 140 -6.24 -17.71 -2.48
C LEU A 140 -6.88 -16.32 -2.32
N VAL A 141 -6.97 -15.80 -1.09
CA VAL A 141 -7.63 -14.52 -0.83
C VAL A 141 -6.84 -13.31 -1.35
N ARG A 142 -5.57 -13.49 -1.73
CA ARG A 142 -4.73 -12.48 -2.40
C ARG A 142 -4.63 -12.69 -3.92
N ASN A 143 -5.20 -13.77 -4.45
CA ASN A 143 -5.16 -14.07 -5.87
C ASN A 143 -6.16 -13.18 -6.64
N GLU A 144 -5.72 -12.61 -7.77
CA GLU A 144 -6.50 -11.65 -8.55
C GLU A 144 -7.73 -12.30 -9.21
N LEU A 145 -7.64 -13.56 -9.63
CA LEU A 145 -8.74 -14.31 -10.24
C LEU A 145 -9.81 -14.61 -9.20
N PHE A 146 -9.41 -15.13 -8.04
CA PHE A 146 -10.32 -15.38 -6.94
C PHE A 146 -11.00 -14.10 -6.48
N GLY A 147 -10.24 -13.03 -6.27
CA GLY A 147 -10.79 -11.72 -5.92
C GLY A 147 -11.79 -11.22 -6.97
N ARG A 148 -11.48 -11.33 -8.27
CA ARG A 148 -12.41 -10.96 -9.34
C ARG A 148 -13.72 -11.73 -9.29
N PHE A 149 -13.65 -13.05 -9.15
CA PHE A 149 -14.83 -13.89 -9.04
C PHE A 149 -15.65 -13.53 -7.81
N LEU A 150 -15.01 -13.33 -6.66
CA LEU A 150 -15.68 -13.01 -5.41
C LEU A 150 -16.40 -11.66 -5.47
N TYR A 151 -15.76 -10.62 -6.02
CA TYR A 151 -16.41 -9.32 -6.23
C TYR A 151 -17.57 -9.42 -7.22
N LEU A 152 -17.39 -10.16 -8.33
CA LEU A 152 -18.45 -10.40 -9.31
C LEU A 152 -19.67 -11.10 -8.66
N PHE A 153 -19.43 -12.16 -7.90
CA PHE A 153 -20.46 -12.92 -7.20
C PHE A 153 -21.25 -12.02 -6.24
N VAL A 154 -20.55 -11.29 -5.37
CA VAL A 154 -21.17 -10.40 -4.39
C VAL A 154 -21.99 -9.31 -5.07
N ASN A 155 -21.42 -8.63 -6.07
CA ASN A 155 -22.12 -7.54 -6.77
C ASN A 155 -23.32 -8.04 -7.58
N THR A 156 -23.23 -9.23 -8.17
CA THR A 156 -24.32 -9.78 -8.99
C THR A 156 -25.50 -10.23 -8.14
N LEU A 157 -25.21 -10.94 -7.04
CA LEU A 157 -26.27 -11.55 -6.23
C LEU A 157 -26.90 -10.58 -5.23
N PHE A 158 -26.13 -9.65 -4.67
CA PHE A 158 -26.57 -8.88 -3.51
C PHE A 158 -26.91 -7.41 -3.79
N ALA A 159 -26.55 -6.86 -4.95
CA ALA A 159 -26.74 -5.43 -5.22
C ALA A 159 -28.20 -4.95 -5.17
N LYS A 160 -29.16 -5.77 -5.61
CA LYS A 160 -30.53 -5.30 -5.90
C LYS A 160 -31.49 -5.34 -4.72
N TRP A 161 -31.41 -6.38 -3.89
CA TRP A 161 -32.48 -6.70 -2.92
C TRP A 161 -32.02 -6.68 -1.46
N THR A 162 -30.72 -6.68 -1.18
CA THR A 162 -30.23 -6.81 0.20
C THR A 162 -30.29 -5.48 0.96
N PRO A 163 -30.58 -5.52 2.27
CA PRO A 163 -30.65 -4.30 3.08
C PRO A 163 -29.26 -3.63 3.21
N LEU A 164 -29.24 -2.32 3.44
CA LEU A 164 -27.98 -1.54 3.48
C LEU A 164 -26.92 -2.12 4.44
N PRO A 165 -27.24 -2.53 5.69
CA PRO A 165 -26.23 -3.12 6.58
C PRO A 165 -25.56 -4.37 6.01
N PHE A 166 -26.29 -5.19 5.26
CA PHE A 166 -25.72 -6.36 4.61
C PHE A 166 -24.75 -5.96 3.49
N ARG A 167 -25.12 -4.99 2.66
CA ARG A 167 -24.25 -4.44 1.60
C ARG A 167 -22.97 -3.82 2.18
N LEU A 168 -23.09 -3.08 3.27
CA LEU A 168 -21.95 -2.54 4.02
C LEU A 168 -21.05 -3.66 4.56
N ALA A 169 -21.63 -4.74 5.11
CA ALA A 169 -20.87 -5.90 5.55
C ALA A 169 -20.12 -6.55 4.36
N CYS A 170 -20.77 -6.73 3.20
CA CYS A 170 -20.12 -7.24 2.00
C CYS A 170 -18.91 -6.38 1.58
N THR A 171 -19.07 -5.06 1.46
CA THR A 171 -17.95 -4.16 1.16
C THR A 171 -16.85 -4.26 2.21
N SER A 172 -17.21 -4.32 3.50
CA SER A 172 -16.26 -4.45 4.59
C SER A 172 -15.45 -5.74 4.48
N VAL A 173 -16.11 -6.89 4.25
CA VAL A 173 -15.43 -8.18 4.08
C VAL A 173 -14.47 -8.15 2.89
N LEU A 174 -14.95 -7.70 1.72
CA LEU A 174 -14.17 -7.66 0.48
C LEU A 174 -12.94 -6.75 0.56
N GLN A 175 -13.06 -5.61 1.25
CA GLN A 175 -11.95 -4.69 1.45
C GLN A 175 -10.91 -5.25 2.43
N HIS A 176 -11.34 -6.03 3.42
CA HIS A 176 -10.50 -6.48 4.54
C HIS A 176 -10.05 -7.95 4.46
N LEU A 177 -10.14 -8.59 3.29
CA LEU A 177 -9.62 -9.95 3.05
C LEU A 177 -8.15 -10.14 3.44
N GLY A 178 -7.39 -9.04 3.51
CA GLY A 178 -6.02 -9.04 4.03
C GLY A 178 -5.89 -9.61 5.44
N GLY A 179 -6.91 -9.49 6.29
CA GLY A 179 -6.90 -10.04 7.65
C GLY A 179 -6.89 -11.57 7.65
N ILE A 180 -7.63 -12.18 6.71
CA ILE A 180 -7.63 -13.64 6.49
C ILE A 180 -6.25 -14.07 5.98
N HIS A 181 -5.71 -13.35 4.99
CA HIS A 181 -4.37 -13.63 4.46
C HIS A 181 -3.31 -13.66 5.56
N SER A 182 -3.21 -12.59 6.33
CA SER A 182 -2.21 -12.47 7.40
C SER A 182 -2.45 -13.50 8.51
N GLY A 183 -3.70 -13.72 8.90
CA GLY A 183 -4.05 -14.70 9.94
C GLY A 183 -3.69 -16.13 9.53
N CYS A 184 -3.98 -16.50 8.29
CA CYS A 184 -3.61 -17.80 7.74
C CYS A 184 -2.10 -17.93 7.53
N ALA A 185 -1.41 -16.90 7.04
CA ALA A 185 0.05 -16.93 6.88
C ALA A 185 0.77 -17.14 8.23
N THR A 186 0.38 -16.38 9.26
CA THR A 186 0.90 -16.56 10.64
C THR A 186 0.55 -17.94 11.18
N SER A 187 -0.70 -18.40 11.01
CA SER A 187 -1.14 -19.69 11.52
C SER A 187 -0.43 -20.87 10.84
N GLY A 188 -0.28 -20.84 9.51
CA GLY A 188 0.46 -21.86 8.76
C GLY A 188 1.92 -21.94 9.19
N PHE A 189 2.54 -20.80 9.50
CA PHE A 189 3.87 -20.74 10.08
C PHE A 189 3.94 -21.37 11.49
N MET A 190 2.97 -21.11 12.36
CA MET A 190 2.89 -21.75 13.68
C MET A 190 2.76 -23.27 13.59
N TRP A 191 1.90 -23.77 12.70
CA TRP A 191 1.78 -25.21 12.43
C TRP A 191 3.06 -25.81 11.86
N LEU A 192 3.81 -25.07 11.04
CA LEU A 192 5.09 -25.51 10.50
C LEU A 192 6.15 -25.62 11.59
N ILE A 193 6.21 -24.66 12.53
CA ILE A 193 7.05 -24.78 13.72
C ILE A 193 6.68 -26.04 14.50
N PHE A 194 5.39 -26.27 14.75
CA PHE A 194 4.92 -27.47 15.44
C PHE A 194 5.36 -28.78 14.75
N ARG A 195 5.23 -28.86 13.41
CA ARG A 195 5.69 -30.03 12.65
C ARG A 195 7.20 -30.22 12.75
N VAL A 196 7.98 -29.16 12.63
CA VAL A 196 9.44 -29.22 12.77
C VAL A 196 9.83 -29.70 14.17
N VAL A 197 9.18 -29.21 15.22
CA VAL A 197 9.41 -29.67 16.61
C VAL A 197 9.11 -31.17 16.73
N ILE A 198 8.00 -31.67 16.19
CA ILE A 198 7.69 -33.12 16.19
C ILE A 198 8.79 -33.92 15.48
N ASN A 199 9.24 -33.48 14.31
CA ASN A 199 10.29 -34.16 13.57
C ASN A 199 11.60 -34.22 14.36
N PHE A 200 11.98 -33.13 15.07
CA PHE A 200 13.18 -33.12 15.92
C PHE A 200 13.03 -33.98 17.18
N LEU A 201 11.85 -34.04 17.79
CA LEU A 201 11.58 -34.98 18.88
C LEU A 201 11.74 -36.44 18.41
N ASN A 202 11.36 -36.71 17.17
CA ASN A 202 11.49 -38.01 16.50
C ASN A 202 12.74 -38.12 15.60
N HIS A 203 13.79 -37.33 15.85
CA HIS A 203 14.96 -37.25 14.95
C HIS A 203 15.62 -38.60 14.69
N LYS A 204 15.62 -39.51 15.67
CA LYS A 204 16.18 -40.86 15.50
C LYS A 204 15.51 -41.67 14.39
N ASN A 205 14.24 -41.38 14.13
CA ASN A 205 13.45 -42.06 13.11
C ASN A 205 13.26 -41.20 11.85
N THR A 206 13.76 -39.98 11.85
CA THR A 206 13.55 -39.02 10.76
C THR A 206 14.86 -38.83 10.00
N HIS A 207 14.83 -38.97 8.68
CA HIS A 207 16.02 -38.74 7.87
C HIS A 207 16.49 -37.27 7.93
N ASP A 208 17.81 -37.03 7.99
CA ASP A 208 18.41 -35.68 8.11
C ASP A 208 17.93 -34.71 7.03
N ALA A 209 17.70 -35.20 5.81
CA ALA A 209 17.16 -34.41 4.71
C ALA A 209 15.78 -33.80 5.04
N VAL A 210 14.90 -34.53 5.72
CA VAL A 210 13.57 -34.03 6.14
C VAL A 210 13.72 -32.96 7.22
N LEU A 211 14.66 -33.14 8.16
CA LEU A 211 14.97 -32.15 9.19
C LEU A 211 15.54 -30.86 8.58
N ALA A 212 16.55 -30.98 7.72
CA ALA A 212 17.18 -29.87 7.03
C ALA A 212 16.17 -29.08 6.18
N MET A 213 15.34 -29.78 5.40
CA MET A 213 14.29 -29.13 4.60
C MET A 213 13.19 -28.49 5.45
N GLY A 214 12.85 -29.10 6.60
CA GLY A 214 11.95 -28.49 7.57
C GLY A 214 12.46 -27.15 8.07
N VAL A 215 13.74 -27.08 8.48
CA VAL A 215 14.39 -25.83 8.92
C VAL A 215 14.47 -24.80 7.79
N ALA A 216 14.91 -25.21 6.59
CA ALA A 216 15.02 -24.32 5.44
C ALA A 216 13.67 -23.70 5.04
N THR A 217 12.60 -24.52 5.01
CA THR A 217 11.24 -24.06 4.71
C THR A 217 10.73 -23.10 5.77
N ASN A 218 10.99 -23.38 7.05
CA ASN A 218 10.61 -22.53 8.16
C ASN A 218 11.31 -21.16 8.08
N LEU A 219 12.62 -21.12 7.83
CA LEU A 219 13.37 -19.89 7.62
C LEU A 219 12.86 -19.08 6.42
N ALA A 220 12.60 -19.73 5.28
CA ALA A 220 12.07 -19.06 4.09
C ALA A 220 10.71 -18.39 4.38
N ILE A 221 9.78 -19.11 5.01
CA ILE A 221 8.47 -18.56 5.36
C ILE A 221 8.60 -17.45 6.41
N ALA A 222 9.48 -17.61 7.41
CA ALA A 222 9.73 -16.59 8.42
C ALA A 222 10.21 -15.28 7.79
N ILE A 223 11.20 -15.33 6.90
CA ILE A 223 11.70 -14.12 6.21
C ILE A 223 10.60 -13.50 5.34
N SER A 224 9.80 -14.32 4.66
CA SER A 224 8.66 -13.83 3.88
C SER A 224 7.63 -13.08 4.74
N ILE A 225 7.29 -13.61 5.91
CA ILE A 225 6.38 -12.96 6.88
C ILE A 225 7.00 -11.68 7.46
N LEU A 226 8.27 -11.72 7.88
CA LEU A 226 8.96 -10.56 8.43
C LEU A 226 9.09 -9.42 7.42
N SER A 227 9.34 -9.74 6.14
CA SER A 227 9.38 -8.74 5.07
C SER A 227 8.02 -8.06 4.85
N ALA A 228 6.93 -8.76 5.15
CA ALA A 228 5.56 -8.26 5.04
C ALA A 228 5.09 -7.49 6.28
N PHE A 229 5.94 -7.35 7.32
CA PHE A 229 5.59 -6.62 8.52
C PHE A 229 5.22 -5.16 8.18
N PRO A 230 4.15 -4.58 8.77
CA PRO A 230 3.60 -3.30 8.31
C PRO A 230 4.61 -2.16 8.26
N TRP A 231 5.56 -2.12 9.20
CA TRP A 231 6.63 -1.13 9.18
C TRP A 231 7.51 -1.27 7.93
N VAL A 232 8.08 -2.45 7.68
CA VAL A 232 8.94 -2.72 6.52
C VAL A 232 8.21 -2.46 5.22
N ARG A 233 6.98 -2.97 5.09
CA ARG A 233 6.21 -2.86 3.85
C ARG A 233 5.77 -1.43 3.52
N ASN A 234 5.40 -0.64 4.53
CA ASN A 234 4.92 0.71 4.31
C ASN A 234 6.05 1.72 4.06
N THR A 235 7.24 1.48 4.61
CA THR A 235 8.39 2.37 4.40
C THR A 235 9.28 1.88 3.25
N HIS A 236 9.59 0.57 3.21
CA HIS A 236 10.51 -0.05 2.25
C HIS A 236 9.76 -0.97 1.26
N HIS A 237 8.81 -0.42 0.48
CA HIS A 237 7.94 -1.21 -0.40
C HIS A 237 8.71 -2.14 -1.36
N ASN A 238 9.81 -1.66 -1.94
CA ASN A 238 10.63 -2.45 -2.88
C ASN A 238 11.32 -3.64 -2.18
N VAL A 239 11.79 -3.44 -0.94
CA VAL A 239 12.39 -4.50 -0.12
C VAL A 239 11.36 -5.57 0.20
N PHE A 240 10.18 -5.15 0.68
CA PHE A 240 9.05 -6.05 0.91
C PHE A 240 8.73 -6.87 -0.34
N GLU A 241 8.51 -6.20 -1.48
CA GLU A 241 8.05 -6.87 -2.68
C GLU A 241 9.08 -7.85 -3.23
N ARG A 242 10.37 -7.51 -3.18
CA ARG A 242 11.46 -8.38 -3.61
C ARG A 242 11.57 -9.63 -2.74
N HIS A 243 11.65 -9.47 -1.43
CA HIS A 243 11.82 -10.59 -0.51
C HIS A 243 10.59 -11.49 -0.51
N HIS A 244 9.39 -10.91 -0.35
CA HIS A 244 8.15 -11.68 -0.30
C HIS A 244 7.92 -12.48 -1.60
N ARG A 245 8.35 -11.95 -2.75
CA ARG A 245 8.26 -12.64 -4.04
C ARG A 245 9.29 -13.75 -4.20
N PHE A 246 10.59 -13.42 -4.14
CA PHE A 246 11.65 -14.39 -4.46
C PHE A 246 11.76 -15.47 -3.38
N ILE A 247 11.61 -15.10 -2.11
CA ILE A 247 11.58 -16.07 -1.02
C ILE A 247 10.26 -16.85 -1.03
N GLY A 248 9.16 -16.25 -1.52
CA GLY A 248 7.93 -16.99 -1.80
C GLY A 248 8.12 -18.12 -2.81
N TRP A 249 8.83 -17.86 -3.91
CA TRP A 249 9.19 -18.90 -4.90
C TRP A 249 10.10 -19.98 -4.31
N LEU A 250 11.14 -19.57 -3.57
CA LEU A 250 12.00 -20.51 -2.86
C LEU A 250 11.18 -21.37 -1.87
N GLY A 251 10.29 -20.75 -1.11
CA GLY A 251 9.40 -21.44 -0.17
C GLY A 251 8.48 -22.44 -0.86
N LEU A 252 7.96 -22.14 -2.05
CA LEU A 252 7.17 -23.09 -2.84
C LEU A 252 8.01 -24.30 -3.28
N ILE A 253 9.23 -24.08 -3.77
CA ILE A 253 10.16 -25.16 -4.15
C ILE A 253 10.51 -26.02 -2.92
N CYS A 254 10.87 -25.38 -1.80
CA CYS A 254 11.15 -26.07 -0.55
C CYS A 254 9.94 -26.88 -0.05
N THR A 255 8.72 -26.34 -0.21
CA THR A 255 7.48 -27.05 0.15
C THR A 255 7.28 -28.29 -0.71
N TRP A 256 7.46 -28.20 -2.03
CA TRP A 256 7.40 -29.36 -2.92
C TRP A 256 8.41 -30.44 -2.52
N VAL A 257 9.66 -30.04 -2.29
CA VAL A 257 10.72 -30.96 -1.84
C VAL A 257 10.35 -31.58 -0.50
N PHE A 258 9.86 -30.78 0.45
CA PHE A 258 9.47 -31.26 1.79
C PHE A 258 8.32 -32.28 1.73
N ILE A 259 7.31 -32.06 0.89
CA ILE A 259 6.20 -33.00 0.69
C ILE A 259 6.70 -34.29 0.04
N VAL A 260 7.47 -34.18 -1.05
CA VAL A 260 8.01 -35.37 -1.74
C VAL A 260 8.89 -36.18 -0.80
N LEU A 261 9.80 -35.55 -0.06
CA LEU A 261 10.65 -36.25 0.90
C LEU A 261 9.85 -36.83 2.07
N GLY A 262 8.86 -36.10 2.59
CA GLY A 262 8.03 -36.54 3.71
C GLY A 262 7.15 -37.75 3.37
N ASP A 263 6.60 -37.81 2.16
CA ASP A 263 5.68 -38.88 1.74
C ASP A 263 6.38 -40.09 1.10
N THR A 264 7.62 -39.92 0.63
CA THR A 264 8.41 -41.03 0.06
C THR A 264 9.31 -41.70 1.09
N TYR A 265 9.51 -41.12 2.27
CA TYR A 265 10.29 -41.74 3.34
C TYR A 265 9.39 -42.54 4.28
N ASP A 266 9.62 -43.84 4.38
CA ASP A 266 8.93 -44.72 5.33
C ASP A 266 9.66 -44.73 6.69
N PHE A 267 8.95 -44.32 7.74
CA PHE A 267 9.50 -44.21 9.10
C PHE A 267 9.67 -45.56 9.80
N ASP A 268 8.93 -46.59 9.39
CA ASP A 268 8.97 -47.91 10.01
C ASP A 268 10.07 -48.77 9.38
N THR A 269 10.23 -48.70 8.05
CA THR A 269 11.25 -49.48 7.33
C THR A 269 12.55 -48.73 7.10
N HIS A 270 12.59 -47.42 7.37
CA HIS A 270 13.72 -46.53 7.09
C HIS A 270 14.17 -46.55 5.61
N THR A 271 13.24 -46.81 4.69
CA THR A 271 13.53 -46.90 3.26
C THR A 271 12.76 -45.84 2.47
N TRP A 272 13.30 -45.49 1.30
CA TRP A 272 12.61 -44.62 0.35
C TRP A 272 11.70 -45.46 -0.55
N ASN A 273 10.42 -45.06 -0.63
CA ASN A 273 9.45 -45.60 -1.56
C ASN A 273 9.20 -44.58 -2.69
N PRO A 274 9.83 -44.75 -3.87
CA PRO A 274 9.67 -43.82 -4.99
C PRO A 274 8.33 -43.95 -5.71
N ASN A 275 7.43 -44.84 -5.27
CA ASN A 275 6.13 -45.02 -5.91
C ASN A 275 5.22 -43.81 -5.68
N GLY A 276 5.05 -42.98 -6.72
CA GLY A 276 4.25 -41.75 -6.67
C GLY A 276 2.75 -41.95 -6.45
N VAL A 277 2.23 -43.19 -6.47
CA VAL A 277 0.81 -43.46 -6.22
C VAL A 277 0.39 -43.07 -4.80
N HIS A 278 1.28 -43.23 -3.80
CA HIS A 278 0.99 -42.79 -2.44
C HIS A 278 0.89 -41.26 -2.37
N LEU A 279 1.88 -40.56 -2.92
CA LEU A 279 1.96 -39.10 -2.96
C LEU A 279 0.70 -38.45 -3.55
N ILE A 280 0.19 -38.95 -4.70
CA ILE A 280 -1.00 -38.39 -5.36
C ILE A 280 -2.28 -38.59 -4.54
N LYS A 281 -2.32 -39.61 -3.66
CA LYS A 281 -3.46 -39.85 -2.75
C LYS A 281 -3.44 -38.95 -1.52
N GLN A 282 -2.31 -38.28 -1.23
CA GLN A 282 -2.20 -37.39 -0.08
C GLN A 282 -2.81 -36.02 -0.36
N GLN A 283 -3.39 -35.42 0.69
CA GLN A 283 -3.97 -34.08 0.64
C GLN A 283 -2.90 -33.02 0.32
N ASP A 284 -1.69 -33.22 0.83
CA ASP A 284 -0.57 -32.29 0.71
C ASP A 284 -0.15 -32.05 -0.74
N PHE A 285 -0.16 -33.11 -1.55
CA PHE A 285 0.09 -33.02 -2.98
C PHE A 285 -0.88 -32.07 -3.68
N TRP A 286 -2.19 -32.22 -3.42
CA TRP A 286 -3.21 -31.38 -4.05
C TRP A 286 -3.18 -29.93 -3.56
N PHE A 287 -2.85 -29.71 -2.28
CA PHE A 287 -2.57 -28.36 -1.78
C PHE A 287 -1.38 -27.73 -2.53
N ALA A 288 -0.28 -28.46 -2.70
CA ALA A 288 0.89 -27.95 -3.42
C ALA A 288 0.60 -27.65 -4.91
N VAL A 289 -0.16 -28.52 -5.59
CA VAL A 289 -0.63 -28.29 -6.98
C VAL A 289 -1.44 -27.00 -7.06
N MET A 290 -2.42 -26.82 -6.17
CA MET A 290 -3.28 -25.64 -6.17
C MET A 290 -2.50 -24.36 -5.82
N MET A 291 -1.61 -24.41 -4.82
CA MET A 291 -0.72 -23.29 -4.49
C MET A 291 0.15 -22.89 -5.69
N THR A 292 0.70 -23.88 -6.40
CA THR A 292 1.50 -23.66 -7.61
C THR A 292 0.69 -22.97 -8.70
N PHE A 293 -0.53 -23.44 -8.96
CA PHE A 293 -1.46 -22.78 -9.89
C PHE A 293 -1.76 -21.33 -9.49
N LEU A 294 -2.10 -21.09 -8.21
CA LEU A 294 -2.42 -19.75 -7.70
C LEU A 294 -1.24 -18.77 -7.78
N ILE A 295 -0.01 -19.26 -7.59
CA ILE A 295 1.20 -18.45 -7.69
C ILE A 295 1.56 -18.17 -9.16
N LEU A 296 1.44 -19.17 -10.04
CA LEU A 296 1.74 -19.02 -11.47
C LEU A 296 0.73 -18.16 -12.21
N TRP A 297 -0.55 -18.23 -11.84
CA TRP A 297 -1.63 -17.59 -12.60
C TRP A 297 -1.40 -16.10 -12.92
N PRO A 298 -1.05 -15.22 -11.94
CA PRO A 298 -0.80 -13.81 -12.25
C PRO A 298 0.30 -13.60 -13.29
N TRP A 299 1.31 -14.47 -13.36
CA TRP A 299 2.42 -14.38 -14.33
C TRP A 299 1.97 -14.67 -15.75
N LEU A 300 1.02 -15.59 -15.93
CA LEU A 300 0.44 -15.89 -17.24
C LEU A 300 -0.29 -14.70 -17.85
N THR A 301 -0.73 -13.75 -17.02
CA THR A 301 -1.44 -12.54 -17.45
C THR A 301 -0.54 -11.33 -17.70
N ILE A 302 0.77 -11.42 -17.44
CA ILE A 302 1.71 -10.29 -17.62
C ILE A 302 1.93 -10.05 -19.11
N ARG A 303 1.77 -8.80 -19.56
CA ARG A 303 2.04 -8.38 -20.93
C ARG A 303 2.74 -7.03 -20.94
N SER A 304 3.62 -6.82 -21.90
CA SER A 304 4.11 -5.50 -22.28
C SER A 304 3.04 -4.84 -23.15
N VAL A 305 2.59 -3.65 -22.78
CA VAL A 305 1.51 -2.93 -23.45
C VAL A 305 1.98 -1.53 -23.80
N LYS A 306 1.64 -1.07 -25.00
CA LYS A 306 1.90 0.30 -25.45
C LYS A 306 1.17 1.30 -24.55
N VAL A 307 1.86 2.36 -24.17
CA VAL A 307 1.31 3.48 -23.40
C VAL A 307 1.78 4.80 -23.97
N ASP A 308 0.90 5.79 -23.92
CA ASP A 308 1.30 7.18 -24.13
C ASP A 308 1.39 7.86 -22.76
N VAL A 309 2.41 8.68 -22.57
CA VAL A 309 2.65 9.36 -21.28
C VAL A 309 2.45 10.85 -21.48
N GLU A 310 1.42 11.38 -20.86
CA GLU A 310 1.21 12.81 -20.71
C GLU A 310 1.85 13.26 -19.39
N ILE A 311 2.58 14.37 -19.42
CA ILE A 311 3.22 14.95 -18.23
C ILE A 311 2.67 16.37 -18.04
N PRO A 312 1.50 16.51 -17.39
CA PRO A 312 0.89 17.82 -17.20
C PRO A 312 1.70 18.73 -16.27
N SER A 313 2.41 18.13 -15.32
CA SER A 313 3.24 18.85 -14.35
C SER A 313 4.40 17.96 -13.85
N PRO A 314 5.42 18.54 -13.19
CA PRO A 314 6.48 17.76 -12.55
C PRO A 314 6.02 16.84 -11.40
N LYS A 315 4.74 16.93 -11.00
CA LYS A 315 4.17 16.19 -9.86
C LYS A 315 3.40 14.93 -10.28
N VAL A 316 3.01 14.83 -11.56
CA VAL A 316 2.09 13.79 -12.03
C VAL A 316 2.47 13.37 -13.45
N ALA A 317 2.52 12.06 -13.68
CA ALA A 317 2.46 11.46 -15.01
C ALA A 317 1.07 10.83 -15.22
N VAL A 318 0.46 11.04 -16.38
CA VAL A 318 -0.79 10.41 -16.78
C VAL A 318 -0.47 9.40 -17.88
N LEU A 319 -0.64 8.11 -17.56
CA LEU A 319 -0.42 7.03 -18.53
C LEU A 319 -1.74 6.72 -19.22
N ARG A 320 -1.77 6.86 -20.55
CA ARG A 320 -2.91 6.53 -21.41
C ARG A 320 -2.68 5.17 -22.07
N PHE A 321 -3.69 4.31 -21.98
CA PHE A 321 -3.72 2.97 -22.58
C PHE A 321 -4.84 2.90 -23.62
N GLU A 322 -4.61 2.16 -24.71
CA GLU A 322 -5.54 2.02 -25.85
C GLU A 322 -6.63 0.96 -25.62
N ARG A 323 -7.37 1.07 -24.51
CA ARG A 323 -8.61 0.30 -24.25
C ARG A 323 -9.45 0.92 -23.14
N GLY A 324 -10.74 0.63 -23.10
CA GLY A 324 -11.62 0.96 -21.97
C GLY A 324 -11.39 0.07 -20.74
N MET A 325 -11.97 0.46 -19.61
CA MET A 325 -11.86 -0.29 -18.36
C MET A 325 -13.13 -0.17 -17.51
N GLN A 326 -13.53 -1.25 -16.84
CA GLN A 326 -14.60 -1.20 -15.85
C GLN A 326 -14.17 -0.41 -14.62
N GLN A 327 -15.10 0.35 -14.03
CA GLN A 327 -14.87 1.07 -12.78
C GLN A 327 -14.53 0.14 -11.60
N GLY A 328 -13.77 0.68 -10.66
CA GLY A 328 -13.35 0.01 -9.45
C GLY A 328 -12.27 -1.05 -9.62
N LEU A 329 -11.68 -1.13 -10.81
CA LEU A 329 -10.49 -1.92 -11.07
C LEU A 329 -9.22 -1.12 -10.81
N LEU A 330 -8.15 -1.84 -10.47
CA LEU A 330 -6.82 -1.29 -10.29
C LEU A 330 -5.82 -2.03 -11.18
N ALA A 331 -4.90 -1.27 -11.75
CA ALA A 331 -3.82 -1.79 -12.57
C ALA A 331 -2.54 -1.91 -11.76
N ARG A 332 -1.84 -3.03 -11.95
CA ARG A 332 -0.44 -3.20 -11.54
C ARG A 332 0.45 -2.93 -12.73
N ILE A 333 1.40 -2.00 -12.59
CA ILE A 333 2.35 -1.65 -13.65
C ILE A 333 3.80 -1.76 -13.16
N SER A 334 4.69 -2.14 -14.07
CA SER A 334 6.13 -2.28 -13.83
C SER A 334 6.94 -1.83 -15.05
N ARG A 335 8.21 -1.44 -14.81
CA ARG A 335 9.18 -1.20 -15.88
C ARG A 335 9.78 -2.48 -16.46
N SER A 336 9.61 -3.61 -15.78
CA SER A 336 10.09 -4.92 -16.26
C SER A 336 9.02 -6.00 -16.04
N SER A 337 9.18 -7.16 -16.69
CA SER A 337 8.24 -8.27 -16.54
C SER A 337 8.32 -8.93 -15.15
N ILE A 338 9.49 -8.88 -14.50
CA ILE A 338 9.81 -9.70 -13.31
C ILE A 338 10.07 -8.92 -12.01
N MET A 339 10.17 -7.59 -12.06
CA MET A 339 10.47 -6.78 -10.87
C MET A 339 9.20 -6.14 -10.26
N GLU A 340 9.36 -5.12 -9.44
CA GLU A 340 8.30 -4.48 -8.65
C GLU A 340 7.09 -4.04 -9.48
N TYR A 341 5.89 -4.30 -8.98
CA TYR A 341 4.62 -3.92 -9.59
C TYR A 341 3.87 -2.96 -8.67
N HIS A 342 3.64 -1.74 -9.15
CA HIS A 342 2.94 -0.69 -8.40
C HIS A 342 1.47 -0.62 -8.81
N ALA A 343 0.59 -0.50 -7.82
CA ALA A 343 -0.86 -0.45 -8.03
C ALA A 343 -1.37 0.99 -8.21
N PHE A 344 -2.19 1.22 -9.24
CA PHE A 344 -2.83 2.49 -9.52
C PHE A 344 -4.31 2.27 -9.83
N GLY A 345 -5.16 3.22 -9.44
CA GLY A 345 -6.56 3.24 -9.85
C GLY A 345 -6.69 3.53 -11.35
N THR A 346 -7.63 2.86 -12.02
CA THR A 346 -7.91 3.09 -13.44
C THR A 346 -9.03 4.10 -13.60
N ILE A 347 -8.83 5.06 -14.50
CA ILE A 347 -9.83 6.03 -14.96
C ILE A 347 -10.30 5.65 -16.35
N SER A 348 -11.60 5.47 -16.55
CA SER A 348 -12.19 5.22 -17.87
C SER A 348 -13.66 5.61 -17.86
N GLU A 349 -14.15 6.14 -18.98
CA GLU A 349 -15.56 6.46 -19.19
C GLU A 349 -16.43 5.20 -19.27
N GLY A 350 -15.85 4.06 -19.61
CA GLY A 350 -16.58 2.79 -19.70
C GLY A 350 -15.73 1.65 -20.24
N VAL A 351 -16.29 0.44 -20.23
CA VAL A 351 -15.64 -0.77 -20.76
C VAL A 351 -15.34 -0.66 -22.26
N ASN A 352 -16.22 0.04 -22.99
CA ASN A 352 -16.12 0.24 -24.44
C ASN A 352 -15.43 1.55 -24.82
N ALA A 353 -14.90 2.31 -23.86
CA ALA A 353 -14.16 3.53 -24.15
C ALA A 353 -12.89 3.23 -24.96
N LYS A 354 -12.42 4.19 -25.75
CA LYS A 354 -11.17 4.03 -26.52
C LYS A 354 -9.95 3.94 -25.61
N HIS A 355 -9.98 4.63 -24.47
CA HIS A 355 -8.84 4.73 -23.57
C HIS A 355 -9.20 4.52 -22.09
N HIS A 356 -8.18 4.17 -21.32
CA HIS A 356 -8.18 4.31 -19.87
C HIS A 356 -6.86 4.95 -19.43
N TYR A 357 -6.89 5.58 -18.27
CA TYR A 357 -5.82 6.41 -17.75
C TYR A 357 -5.40 5.96 -16.37
N LEU A 358 -4.11 6.08 -16.07
CA LEU A 358 -3.58 5.98 -14.71
C LEU A 358 -2.98 7.32 -14.32
N ILE A 359 -3.37 7.84 -13.16
CA ILE A 359 -2.73 9.00 -12.55
C ILE A 359 -1.60 8.51 -11.65
N CYS A 360 -0.36 8.76 -12.06
CA CYS A 360 0.84 8.39 -11.33
C CYS A 360 1.44 9.63 -10.66
N GLY A 361 1.11 9.85 -9.39
CA GLY A 361 1.72 10.91 -8.58
C GLY A 361 3.16 10.59 -8.21
N VAL A 362 4.05 11.58 -8.32
CA VAL A 362 5.48 11.43 -8.02
C VAL A 362 5.68 11.32 -6.51
N GLN A 363 6.08 10.14 -6.04
CA GLN A 363 6.35 9.86 -4.63
C GLN A 363 7.66 9.12 -4.41
N GLY A 364 8.02 8.19 -5.31
CA GLY A 364 9.24 7.39 -5.23
C GLY A 364 9.92 7.21 -6.58
N ASP A 365 11.03 6.48 -6.60
CA ASP A 365 11.91 6.35 -7.77
C ASP A 365 11.22 5.81 -9.00
N PHE A 366 10.33 4.81 -8.84
CA PHE A 366 9.50 4.29 -9.92
C PHE A 366 8.72 5.41 -10.62
N THR A 367 7.98 6.22 -9.85
CA THR A 367 7.14 7.31 -10.37
C THR A 367 7.96 8.50 -10.89
N LYS A 368 9.09 8.83 -10.27
CA LYS A 368 10.04 9.83 -10.79
C LYS A 368 10.58 9.39 -12.16
N GLY A 369 10.87 8.09 -12.32
CA GLY A 369 11.32 7.50 -13.56
C GLY A 369 10.31 7.61 -14.71
N LEU A 370 9.00 7.60 -14.43
CA LEU A 370 7.95 7.79 -15.44
C LEU A 370 7.98 9.19 -16.07
N ILE A 371 8.43 10.21 -15.32
CA ILE A 371 8.59 11.58 -15.83
C ILE A 371 9.95 11.75 -16.49
N LYS A 372 11.02 11.32 -15.82
CA LYS A 372 12.39 11.52 -16.30
C LYS A 372 12.65 10.78 -17.61
N ASN A 373 12.17 9.55 -17.72
CA ASN A 373 12.36 8.67 -18.88
C ASN A 373 11.03 8.02 -19.28
N PRO A 374 10.12 8.78 -19.93
CA PRO A 374 8.78 8.31 -20.25
C PRO A 374 8.80 7.04 -21.12
N PRO A 375 8.17 5.94 -20.67
CA PRO A 375 8.14 4.71 -21.46
C PRO A 375 7.16 4.80 -22.64
N THR A 376 7.47 4.11 -23.73
CA THR A 376 6.49 3.81 -24.80
C THR A 376 5.71 2.53 -24.52
N HIS A 377 6.24 1.66 -23.66
CA HIS A 377 5.63 0.39 -23.27
C HIS A 377 5.81 0.16 -21.77
N ILE A 378 4.80 -0.42 -21.13
CA ILE A 378 4.84 -0.79 -19.71
C ILE A 378 4.35 -2.21 -19.50
N TRP A 379 4.95 -2.90 -18.53
CA TRP A 379 4.50 -4.23 -18.14
C TRP A 379 3.30 -4.12 -17.22
N THR A 380 2.24 -4.85 -17.53
CA THR A 380 1.03 -4.87 -16.70
C THR A 380 0.37 -6.24 -16.72
N ARG A 381 -0.31 -6.59 -15.63
CA ARG A 381 -1.19 -7.76 -15.59
C ARG A 381 -2.47 -7.44 -16.36
N GLN A 382 -2.83 -8.29 -17.31
CA GLN A 382 -4.02 -8.09 -18.14
C GLN A 382 -5.30 -8.21 -17.30
N LEU A 383 -5.30 -9.15 -16.36
CA LEU A 383 -6.33 -9.26 -15.33
C LEU A 383 -6.13 -8.16 -14.29
N LYS A 384 -6.89 -7.06 -14.40
CA LYS A 384 -6.89 -6.02 -13.37
C LYS A 384 -7.54 -6.56 -12.11
N PHE A 385 -7.10 -6.16 -10.92
CA PHE A 385 -7.75 -6.63 -9.69
C PHE A 385 -8.86 -5.67 -9.26
N ALA A 386 -9.90 -6.19 -8.62
CA ALA A 386 -10.98 -5.37 -8.08
C ALA A 386 -10.57 -4.77 -6.72
N GLY A 387 -10.86 -3.49 -6.52
CA GLY A 387 -10.74 -2.82 -5.23
C GLY A 387 -12.10 -2.46 -4.66
N VAL A 388 -12.12 -1.82 -3.48
CA VAL A 388 -13.35 -1.43 -2.77
C VAL A 388 -14.33 -0.66 -3.65
N SER A 389 -13.82 0.21 -4.55
CA SER A 389 -14.61 0.97 -5.51
C SER A 389 -15.48 0.09 -6.42
N ASN A 390 -15.11 -1.18 -6.68
CA ASN A 390 -15.90 -2.08 -7.49
C ASN A 390 -17.24 -2.46 -6.82
N THR A 391 -17.30 -2.40 -5.49
CA THR A 391 -18.53 -2.60 -4.71
C THR A 391 -19.49 -1.41 -4.78
N SER A 392 -19.16 -0.35 -5.52
CA SER A 392 -20.05 0.80 -5.74
C SER A 392 -21.40 0.39 -6.33
N THR A 393 -21.43 -0.70 -7.11
CA THR A 393 -22.65 -1.27 -7.69
C THR A 393 -23.63 -1.82 -6.66
N LEU A 394 -23.18 -2.08 -5.42
CA LEU A 394 -24.07 -2.46 -4.33
C LEU A 394 -24.96 -1.28 -3.90
N TYR A 395 -24.55 -0.03 -4.13
CA TYR A 395 -25.20 1.15 -3.57
C TYR A 395 -26.02 1.90 -4.62
N LYS A 396 -27.19 2.41 -4.19
CA LYS A 396 -28.08 3.19 -5.05
C LYS A 396 -27.48 4.55 -5.36
N ARG A 397 -26.96 5.25 -4.36
CA ARG A 397 -26.30 6.55 -4.45
C ARG A 397 -25.09 6.58 -3.52
N GLY A 398 -23.99 7.16 -3.96
CA GLY A 398 -22.76 7.20 -3.18
C GLY A 398 -21.90 8.43 -3.48
N ILE A 399 -20.93 8.68 -2.59
CA ILE A 399 -19.98 9.78 -2.73
C ILE A 399 -18.58 9.20 -2.86
N ARG A 400 -17.82 9.68 -3.85
CA ARG A 400 -16.37 9.51 -3.95
C ARG A 400 -15.69 10.76 -3.43
N VAL A 401 -15.05 10.67 -2.28
CA VAL A 401 -14.16 11.72 -1.77
C VAL A 401 -12.73 11.34 -2.09
N CYS A 402 -12.01 12.22 -2.76
CA CYS A 402 -10.60 11.97 -3.06
C CYS A 402 -9.74 13.22 -2.90
N THR A 403 -8.47 13.00 -2.57
CA THR A 403 -7.48 14.09 -2.45
C THR A 403 -6.31 13.87 -3.38
N GLY A 404 -5.95 14.89 -4.16
CA GLY A 404 -4.83 14.81 -5.10
C GLY A 404 -4.94 13.62 -6.05
N THR A 405 -3.90 12.79 -6.12
CA THR A 405 -3.84 11.61 -7.02
C THR A 405 -4.81 10.49 -6.63
N GLY A 406 -5.46 10.57 -5.47
CA GLY A 406 -6.55 9.67 -5.09
C GLY A 406 -7.72 9.67 -6.09
N LEU A 407 -7.80 10.70 -6.95
CA LEU A 407 -8.71 10.77 -8.08
C LEU A 407 -8.64 9.52 -8.98
N GLY A 408 -7.45 8.93 -9.14
CA GLY A 408 -7.25 7.71 -9.95
C GLY A 408 -8.14 6.54 -9.57
N ALA A 409 -8.45 6.36 -8.29
CA ALA A 409 -9.32 5.29 -7.80
C ALA A 409 -10.81 5.67 -7.74
N ALA A 410 -11.12 6.95 -7.96
CA ALA A 410 -12.44 7.54 -7.77
C ALA A 410 -13.16 7.86 -9.07
N LEU A 411 -12.46 8.47 -10.04
CA LEU A 411 -13.11 9.12 -11.17
C LEU A 411 -13.93 8.14 -12.02
N SER A 412 -13.43 6.94 -12.32
CA SER A 412 -14.19 5.93 -13.07
C SER A 412 -15.55 5.60 -12.47
N THR A 413 -15.66 5.55 -11.13
CA THR A 413 -16.93 5.23 -10.48
C THR A 413 -17.97 6.32 -10.77
N CYS A 414 -17.56 7.58 -10.76
CA CYS A 414 -18.44 8.70 -11.09
C CYS A 414 -18.70 8.79 -12.61
N LEU A 415 -17.71 8.52 -13.47
CA LEU A 415 -17.91 8.53 -14.92
C LEU A 415 -18.92 7.45 -15.35
N GLN A 416 -18.79 6.24 -14.81
CA GLN A 416 -19.58 5.07 -15.24
C GLN A 416 -20.92 4.94 -14.51
N SER A 417 -21.23 5.82 -13.55
CA SER A 417 -22.49 5.77 -12.82
C SER A 417 -23.04 7.17 -12.52
N PRO A 418 -24.26 7.51 -12.97
CA PRO A 418 -24.87 8.82 -12.72
C PRO A 418 -25.20 9.05 -11.24
N ASN A 419 -25.37 7.98 -10.47
CA ASN A 419 -25.75 8.05 -9.06
C ASN A 419 -24.58 8.33 -8.09
N TRP A 420 -23.37 8.57 -8.61
CA TRP A 420 -22.20 8.83 -7.80
C TRP A 420 -21.75 10.28 -7.91
N TYR A 421 -21.56 10.91 -6.75
CA TYR A 421 -21.10 12.29 -6.61
C TYR A 421 -19.58 12.31 -6.36
N LEU A 422 -18.86 13.21 -7.04
CA LEU A 422 -17.41 13.37 -6.84
C LEU A 422 -17.11 14.60 -5.96
N ILE A 423 -16.39 14.39 -4.87
CA ILE A 423 -15.73 15.47 -4.11
C ILE A 423 -14.23 15.32 -4.33
N TRP A 424 -13.62 16.27 -5.05
CA TRP A 424 -12.18 16.25 -5.30
C TRP A 424 -11.50 17.48 -4.71
N ILE A 425 -10.61 17.22 -3.75
CA ILE A 425 -9.82 18.24 -3.06
C ILE A 425 -8.38 18.15 -3.56
N GLY A 426 -7.88 19.21 -4.19
CA GLY A 426 -6.53 19.25 -4.76
C GLY A 426 -5.98 20.67 -4.74
N SER A 427 -4.74 20.83 -5.18
CA SER A 427 -4.10 22.13 -5.34
C SER A 427 -3.77 22.32 -6.81
N ASP A 428 -4.10 23.47 -7.40
CA ASP A 428 -3.86 23.77 -8.81
C ASP A 428 -4.32 22.59 -9.69
N GLN A 429 -5.59 22.18 -9.56
CA GLN A 429 -6.07 20.89 -10.08
C GLN A 429 -5.83 20.71 -11.58
N GLU A 430 -6.32 21.63 -12.41
CA GLU A 430 -6.15 21.55 -13.86
C GLU A 430 -4.67 21.64 -14.27
N LYS A 431 -3.93 22.59 -13.68
CA LYS A 431 -2.49 22.75 -13.94
C LYS A 431 -1.67 21.52 -13.52
N THR A 432 -2.10 20.78 -12.51
CA THR A 432 -1.37 19.62 -11.99
C THR A 432 -1.69 18.33 -12.75
N PHE A 433 -2.96 18.13 -13.12
CA PHE A 433 -3.48 16.87 -13.69
C PHE A 433 -3.77 16.93 -15.18
N GLY A 434 -3.70 18.12 -15.78
CA GLY A 434 -3.79 18.32 -17.21
C GLY A 434 -5.21 18.42 -17.76
N PRO A 435 -5.33 18.91 -19.01
CA PRO A 435 -6.60 19.11 -19.68
C PRO A 435 -7.33 17.80 -19.94
N THR A 436 -6.63 16.68 -20.13
CA THR A 436 -7.26 15.37 -20.34
C THR A 436 -8.12 14.96 -19.14
N ILE A 437 -7.56 15.04 -17.92
CA ILE A 437 -8.29 14.65 -16.70
C ILE A 437 -9.35 15.70 -16.34
N ALA A 438 -9.06 16.99 -16.54
CA ALA A 438 -10.02 18.06 -16.32
C ALA A 438 -11.23 17.93 -17.27
N GLY A 439 -11.00 17.70 -18.56
CA GLY A 439 -12.03 17.48 -19.58
C GLY A 439 -12.95 16.32 -19.21
N LEU A 440 -12.39 15.16 -18.81
CA LEU A 440 -13.20 14.03 -18.35
C LEU A 440 -14.18 14.40 -17.21
N ILE A 441 -13.79 15.31 -16.31
CA ILE A 441 -14.66 15.78 -15.23
C ILE A 441 -15.70 16.76 -15.76
N HIS A 442 -15.27 17.79 -16.48
CA HIS A 442 -16.14 18.85 -16.98
C HIS A 442 -17.22 18.31 -17.93
N ASP A 443 -16.84 17.39 -18.81
CA ASP A 443 -17.71 16.87 -19.87
C ASP A 443 -18.74 15.86 -19.34
N ASN A 444 -18.52 15.24 -18.17
CA ASN A 444 -19.32 14.09 -17.72
C ASN A 444 -19.96 14.24 -16.34
N LEU A 445 -19.49 15.16 -15.49
CA LEU A 445 -19.87 15.22 -14.07
C LEU A 445 -20.68 16.47 -13.69
N GLU A 446 -21.22 17.20 -14.67
CA GLU A 446 -22.05 18.39 -14.41
C GLU A 446 -23.18 18.08 -13.40
N GLY A 447 -23.37 18.98 -12.43
CA GLY A 447 -24.38 18.86 -11.37
C GLY A 447 -24.08 17.83 -10.26
N ARG A 448 -22.99 17.06 -10.36
CA ARG A 448 -22.65 15.97 -9.41
C ARG A 448 -21.17 15.92 -9.03
N VAL A 449 -20.53 17.08 -9.02
CA VAL A 449 -19.12 17.26 -8.66
C VAL A 449 -18.92 18.50 -7.80
N THR A 450 -18.05 18.38 -6.81
CA THR A 450 -17.45 19.51 -6.09
C THR A 450 -15.95 19.47 -6.30
N LEU A 451 -15.42 20.51 -6.95
CA LEU A 451 -14.00 20.76 -7.12
C LEU A 451 -13.53 21.78 -6.10
N TRP A 452 -12.65 21.35 -5.20
CA TRP A 452 -12.01 22.24 -4.22
C TRP A 452 -10.54 22.41 -4.53
N ASP A 453 -10.20 23.53 -5.15
CA ASP A 453 -8.80 23.95 -5.31
C ASP A 453 -8.31 24.68 -4.06
N SER A 454 -7.50 23.97 -3.25
CA SER A 454 -6.99 24.48 -1.99
C SER A 454 -6.00 25.64 -2.16
N LYS A 455 -5.36 25.78 -3.31
CA LYS A 455 -4.44 26.90 -3.53
C LYS A 455 -5.19 28.17 -3.90
N GLN A 456 -6.19 28.04 -4.77
CA GLN A 456 -7.05 29.18 -5.13
C GLN A 456 -7.89 29.65 -3.94
N ARG A 457 -8.35 28.72 -3.10
CA ARG A 457 -9.19 29.00 -1.92
C ARG A 457 -8.41 29.27 -0.63
N GLY A 458 -7.07 29.33 -0.70
CA GLY A 458 -6.22 29.63 0.46
C GLY A 458 -6.16 28.56 1.56
N GLY A 459 -6.67 27.37 1.33
CA GLY A 459 -6.68 26.29 2.31
C GLY A 459 -7.49 25.05 1.91
N ARG A 460 -7.36 23.99 2.71
CA ARG A 460 -8.24 22.80 2.61
C ARG A 460 -9.63 23.15 3.17
N PRO A 461 -10.71 22.54 2.66
CA PRO A 461 -12.03 22.76 3.23
C PRO A 461 -12.14 22.14 4.61
N ASP A 462 -13.15 22.55 5.38
CA ASP A 462 -13.73 21.63 6.36
C ASP A 462 -14.33 20.45 5.61
N THR A 463 -13.53 19.39 5.52
CA THR A 463 -13.84 18.23 4.68
C THR A 463 -15.03 17.47 5.26
N MET A 464 -15.23 17.50 6.57
CA MET A 464 -16.36 16.82 7.19
C MET A 464 -17.65 17.59 7.03
N GLN A 465 -17.62 18.92 7.11
CA GLN A 465 -18.77 19.74 6.77
C GLN A 465 -19.19 19.48 5.31
N LEU A 466 -18.23 19.56 4.37
CA LEU A 466 -18.51 19.32 2.96
C LEU A 466 -19.08 17.91 2.69
N ILE A 467 -18.55 16.88 3.36
CA ILE A 467 -19.09 15.52 3.25
C ILE A 467 -20.54 15.46 3.73
N LYS A 468 -20.87 16.07 4.87
CA LYS A 468 -22.23 16.07 5.43
C LYS A 468 -23.23 16.75 4.50
N GLU A 469 -22.90 17.96 4.04
CA GLU A 469 -23.76 18.75 3.16
C GLU A 469 -24.06 18.00 1.85
N VAL A 470 -23.03 17.39 1.24
CA VAL A 470 -23.20 16.58 0.04
C VAL A 470 -23.93 15.26 0.34
N TYR A 471 -23.67 14.63 1.48
CA TYR A 471 -24.33 13.38 1.89
C TYR A 471 -25.84 13.55 2.01
N GLU A 472 -26.28 14.64 2.65
CA GLU A 472 -27.68 15.00 2.81
C GLU A 472 -28.32 15.44 1.49
N SER A 473 -27.72 16.41 0.79
CA SER A 473 -28.28 16.94 -0.48
C SER A 473 -28.29 15.90 -1.61
N TRP A 474 -27.27 15.04 -1.68
CA TRP A 474 -27.21 13.93 -2.64
C TRP A 474 -27.96 12.70 -2.15
N ASN A 475 -28.55 12.69 -0.96
CA ASN A 475 -29.22 11.51 -0.38
C ASN A 475 -28.39 10.22 -0.56
N ALA A 476 -27.11 10.27 -0.17
CA ALA A 476 -26.16 9.20 -0.39
C ALA A 476 -26.35 8.07 0.64
N GLU A 477 -26.04 6.83 0.26
CA GLU A 477 -26.03 5.71 1.21
C GLU A 477 -24.65 5.50 1.83
N ILE A 478 -23.59 5.90 1.12
CA ILE A 478 -22.20 5.54 1.41
C ILE A 478 -21.20 6.60 0.95
N VAL A 479 -20.09 6.74 1.67
CA VAL A 479 -18.94 7.55 1.27
C VAL A 479 -17.71 6.66 1.09
N PHE A 480 -17.11 6.65 -0.10
CA PHE A 480 -15.80 6.06 -0.32
C PHE A 480 -14.73 7.14 -0.34
N ILE A 481 -13.72 6.98 0.51
CA ILE A 481 -12.66 7.96 0.73
C ILE A 481 -11.35 7.43 0.15
N THR A 482 -10.66 8.26 -0.62
CA THR A 482 -9.30 7.98 -1.11
C THR A 482 -8.41 9.19 -0.84
N SER A 483 -7.72 9.16 0.29
CA SER A 483 -6.82 10.22 0.74
C SER A 483 -5.54 9.68 1.34
N ASN A 484 -4.61 10.58 1.69
CA ASN A 484 -3.43 10.26 2.47
C ASN A 484 -3.82 9.83 3.90
N TRP A 485 -2.87 9.31 4.68
CA TRP A 485 -3.17 8.75 6.00
C TRP A 485 -3.91 9.72 6.93
N ILE A 486 -3.46 10.98 7.00
CA ILE A 486 -4.05 12.01 7.86
C ILE A 486 -5.49 12.31 7.42
N GLY A 487 -5.70 12.68 6.15
CA GLY A 487 -7.02 13.05 5.66
C GLY A 487 -8.00 11.86 5.71
N ASN A 488 -7.51 10.66 5.41
CA ASN A 488 -8.31 9.45 5.52
C ASN A 488 -8.75 9.19 6.97
N LYS A 489 -7.84 9.32 7.93
CA LYS A 489 -8.14 9.14 9.36
C LYS A 489 -9.18 10.16 9.83
N GLU A 490 -8.96 11.44 9.55
CA GLU A 490 -9.87 12.53 9.94
C GLU A 490 -11.28 12.33 9.36
N MET A 491 -11.38 11.98 8.08
CA MET A 491 -12.68 11.72 7.43
C MET A 491 -13.36 10.46 7.96
N MET A 492 -12.61 9.38 8.20
CA MET A 492 -13.18 8.14 8.75
C MET A 492 -13.70 8.35 10.17
N GLU A 493 -12.96 9.06 11.01
CA GLU A 493 -13.37 9.45 12.37
C GLU A 493 -14.63 10.33 12.33
N GLY A 494 -14.62 11.38 11.50
CA GLY A 494 -15.76 12.29 11.39
C GLY A 494 -17.01 11.64 10.81
N CYS A 495 -16.89 10.77 9.79
CA CYS A 495 -18.02 10.02 9.24
C CYS A 495 -18.61 9.08 10.29
N LYS A 496 -17.75 8.37 11.03
CA LYS A 496 -18.19 7.44 12.07
C LYS A 496 -18.92 8.16 13.21
N GLU A 497 -18.43 9.33 13.63
CA GLU A 497 -19.11 10.19 14.60
C GLU A 497 -20.46 10.70 14.11
N ALA A 498 -20.57 11.00 12.81
CA ALA A 498 -21.80 11.48 12.19
C ALA A 498 -22.80 10.35 11.86
N GLY A 499 -22.47 9.09 12.12
CA GLY A 499 -23.28 7.94 11.71
C GLY A 499 -23.31 7.72 10.19
N ILE A 500 -22.41 8.37 9.44
CA ILE A 500 -22.30 8.25 7.98
C ILE A 500 -21.50 6.99 7.65
N PRO A 501 -22.07 6.01 6.92
CA PRO A 501 -21.32 4.85 6.45
C PRO A 501 -20.19 5.30 5.52
N ALA A 502 -18.96 4.90 5.84
CA ALA A 502 -17.79 5.26 5.05
C ALA A 502 -16.74 4.14 4.98
N PHE A 503 -16.05 4.06 3.85
CA PHE A 503 -14.88 3.19 3.66
C PHE A 503 -13.71 4.00 3.09
N GLY A 504 -12.62 4.06 3.86
CA GLY A 504 -11.42 4.78 3.50
C GLY A 504 -10.32 3.91 2.92
N THR A 505 -9.26 4.54 2.45
CA THR A 505 -8.00 3.87 2.10
C THR A 505 -7.53 3.03 3.28
N LEU A 506 -7.22 1.76 3.03
CA LEU A 506 -6.60 0.91 4.04
C LEU A 506 -5.10 1.20 4.15
N TRP A 507 -4.64 1.33 5.39
CA TRP A 507 -3.23 1.51 5.74
C TRP A 507 -2.70 0.37 6.62
N ASP A 508 -3.60 -0.47 7.15
CA ASP A 508 -3.33 -1.56 8.10
C ASP A 508 -2.98 -2.90 7.43
N PHE A 509 -2.31 -2.89 6.27
CA PHE A 509 -2.20 -4.09 5.45
C PHE A 509 -1.15 -5.11 5.89
#